data_AF-A0A3C2D4T5-F1
#
_entry.id   AF-A0A3C2D4T5-F1
#
_cell.length_a   1.000
_cell.length_b   1.000
_cell.length_c   1.000
_cell.angle_alpha   90.00
_cell.angle_beta   90.00
_cell.angle_gamma   90.00
#
_symmetry.space_group_name_H-M   'P 1'
#
loop_
_entity.id
_entity.type
_entity.pdbx_description
1 polymer ?
#
loop_
_entity_poly.entity_id
_entity_poly.type
_entity_poly.pdbx_seq_one_letter_code
_entity_poly.pdbx_strand_id
1 'polypeptide(L)'
;MIKELAEFGKRIRTGHDALKDEPISIDLVIKEDGSFDSFLVIEKISRKAEALNSKKGKARLLLDKAEEVLNYSGVNPDILDEEKTVVQKKAQSATSFKHQLFLSKLQLYKEVEILTPAFNFYFSNKLNGLDKAILAFETQVGEKDRAGNIAFRMCDMRIHEQQVVYDAIIDRFEKEQTQQLVGQKKCCSVCGKSDFPVVNQPHGLIKRIPDGQTAGCALVSYNEKAFESYNLKGNDNSSICTNCAKNYVEGLNWLLANGSEKLVEDKNGKVKSQFFYSNRKNFGSDTAMIYWTKEEESTDELNLLDNPDAGQVSNLIDSVTNARVNGAKFIKTNQFYSCTLSGAAARIAIRDWIEISIEDYRKNIAKWFQDIAIRAYSEIRYVPLYALAKAGHNTKSSNDPTNARVATQLWDAALKNSVPPLWILSAVLKRIRFVENSEDGQSKETMTPERAALIRFILNRNNKNGGTMIKKQNDPNDKSPAIVCGKIFAVMESIQRAAQGKDLNAGIRERFFTSASTNPATAFGRLMKLSQNHISKLKHEKPGLAVFLDRQLQELCSILNGFPALFSLEEQGQFALGYYHQKQQDYENAKTNKELQSIIETKEE
;
A
#
# COMPACT_ATOMS: atom_id res chain seq x y z
N MET A 1 16.94 -9.23 -2.29
CA MET A 1 16.01 -8.28 -2.93
C MET A 1 16.33 -7.95 -4.39
N ILE A 2 17.29 -7.07 -4.74
CA ILE A 2 17.47 -6.60 -6.13
C ILE A 2 17.69 -7.75 -7.13
N LYS A 3 18.45 -8.77 -6.75
CA LYS A 3 18.63 -9.99 -7.55
C LYS A 3 17.30 -10.67 -7.88
N GLU A 4 16.47 -10.91 -6.87
CA GLU A 4 15.16 -11.56 -7.05
C GLU A 4 14.19 -10.68 -7.86
N LEU A 5 14.24 -9.36 -7.69
CA LEU A 5 13.49 -8.42 -8.54
C LEU A 5 13.98 -8.43 -9.99
N ALA A 6 15.29 -8.58 -10.22
CA ALA A 6 15.85 -8.66 -11.57
C ALA A 6 15.47 -9.99 -12.25
N GLU A 7 15.46 -11.11 -11.52
CA GLU A 7 14.96 -12.38 -12.07
C GLU A 7 13.44 -12.37 -12.30
N PHE A 8 12.66 -11.71 -11.44
CA PHE A 8 11.23 -11.47 -11.69
C PHE A 8 11.02 -10.61 -12.93
N GLY A 9 11.69 -9.46 -12.99
CA GLY A 9 11.66 -8.53 -14.12
C GLY A 9 12.00 -9.18 -15.45
N LYS A 10 13.01 -10.05 -15.47
CA LYS A 10 13.41 -10.80 -16.66
C LYS A 10 12.27 -11.66 -17.23
N ARG A 11 11.37 -12.20 -16.39
CA ARG A 11 10.24 -13.04 -16.82
C ARG A 11 9.09 -12.23 -17.41
N ILE A 12 8.86 -11.02 -16.91
CA ILE A 12 7.75 -10.15 -17.33
C ILE A 12 8.13 -9.19 -18.46
N ARG A 13 9.43 -8.96 -18.64
CA ARG A 13 9.97 -8.04 -19.66
C ARG A 13 9.66 -8.58 -21.04
N THR A 14 9.07 -7.72 -21.86
CA THR A 14 8.67 -8.04 -23.23
C THR A 14 9.21 -6.96 -24.18
N GLY A 15 9.49 -7.36 -25.42
CA GLY A 15 10.04 -6.45 -26.43
C GLY A 15 11.55 -6.18 -26.31
N HIS A 16 12.05 -5.36 -27.21
CA HIS A 16 13.47 -4.99 -27.28
C HIS A 16 13.78 -3.76 -26.42
N ASP A 17 15.03 -3.64 -25.98
CA ASP A 17 15.41 -2.64 -25.00
C ASP A 17 15.42 -1.20 -25.43
N ALA A 18 15.66 -1.02 -26.71
CA ALA A 18 15.67 0.25 -27.38
C ALA A 18 14.25 0.82 -27.54
N LEU A 19 13.21 0.06 -27.22
CA LEU A 19 11.80 0.43 -27.43
C LEU A 19 10.99 0.33 -26.14
N LYS A 20 9.99 1.20 -26.01
CA LYS A 20 8.96 1.13 -24.98
C LYS A 20 7.69 1.82 -25.45
N ASP A 21 6.59 1.48 -24.82
CA ASP A 21 5.32 2.15 -25.07
C ASP A 21 5.32 3.57 -24.49
N GLU A 22 4.95 4.54 -25.33
CA GLU A 22 4.79 5.93 -24.99
C GLU A 22 3.40 6.42 -25.43
N PRO A 23 2.77 7.31 -24.65
CA PRO A 23 1.51 7.88 -25.04
C PRO A 23 1.69 8.86 -26.20
N ILE A 24 0.72 8.90 -27.10
CA ILE A 24 0.58 9.88 -28.18
C ILE A 24 -0.83 10.46 -28.09
N SER A 25 -0.95 11.77 -28.27
CA SER A 25 -2.25 12.45 -28.31
C SER A 25 -2.36 13.51 -29.41
N ILE A 26 -1.30 13.69 -30.21
CA ILE A 26 -1.28 14.62 -31.34
C ILE A 26 -0.53 13.97 -32.49
N ASP A 27 -1.13 13.97 -33.68
CA ASP A 27 -0.44 13.67 -34.93
C ASP A 27 -0.10 14.97 -35.66
N LEU A 28 1.18 15.15 -36.01
CA LEU A 28 1.67 16.17 -36.93
C LEU A 28 1.69 15.57 -38.33
N VAL A 29 0.73 15.98 -39.16
CA VAL A 29 0.56 15.48 -40.52
C VAL A 29 1.44 16.27 -41.48
N ILE A 30 2.31 15.55 -42.19
CA ILE A 30 3.21 16.11 -43.21
C ILE A 30 3.06 15.36 -44.54
N LYS A 31 3.39 16.03 -45.64
CA LYS A 31 3.46 15.43 -46.98
C LYS A 31 4.87 14.87 -47.25
N GLU A 32 5.01 14.09 -48.33
CA GLU A 32 6.29 13.47 -48.72
C GLU A 32 7.42 14.50 -48.94
N ASP A 33 7.09 15.70 -49.43
CA ASP A 33 8.02 16.81 -49.62
C ASP A 33 8.37 17.57 -48.32
N GLY A 34 7.88 17.10 -47.17
CA GLY A 34 8.07 17.71 -45.86
C GLY A 34 7.19 18.94 -45.59
N SER A 35 6.26 19.28 -46.49
CA SER A 35 5.32 20.37 -46.23
C SER A 35 4.34 19.99 -45.11
N PHE A 36 4.04 20.97 -44.24
CA PHE A 36 3.03 20.85 -43.19
C PHE A 36 1.63 20.79 -43.80
N ASP A 37 0.80 19.89 -43.27
CA ASP A 37 -0.60 19.78 -43.63
C ASP A 37 -1.52 20.21 -42.47
N SER A 38 -1.48 19.47 -41.34
CA SER A 38 -2.36 19.71 -40.20
C SER A 38 -1.86 19.07 -38.90
N PHE A 39 -2.43 19.48 -37.77
CA PHE A 39 -2.39 18.76 -36.51
C PHE A 39 -3.73 18.05 -36.27
N LEU A 40 -3.66 16.80 -35.83
CA LEU A 40 -4.84 16.03 -35.41
C LEU A 40 -4.70 15.70 -33.92
N VAL A 41 -5.58 16.26 -33.09
CA VAL A 41 -5.71 15.85 -31.68
C VAL A 41 -6.47 14.54 -31.64
N ILE A 42 -5.88 13.51 -31.03
CA ILE A 42 -6.44 12.17 -30.97
C ILE A 42 -6.65 11.73 -29.52
N GLU A 43 -7.54 10.76 -29.32
CA GLU A 43 -7.62 10.07 -28.04
C GLU A 43 -6.23 9.49 -27.69
N LYS A 44 -5.85 9.62 -26.42
CA LYS A 44 -4.53 9.22 -25.95
C LYS A 44 -4.31 7.72 -26.14
N ILE A 45 -3.50 7.37 -27.12
CA ILE A 45 -3.12 6.00 -27.45
C ILE A 45 -1.69 5.71 -26.99
N SER A 46 -1.38 4.44 -26.73
CA SER A 46 -0.03 3.98 -26.39
C SER A 46 0.61 3.28 -27.59
N ARG A 47 1.83 3.67 -27.96
CA ARG A 47 2.56 3.12 -29.13
C ARG A 47 4.04 2.97 -28.81
N LYS A 48 4.69 2.00 -29.44
CA LYS A 48 6.14 1.76 -29.26
C LYS A 48 6.95 2.94 -29.81
N ALA A 49 7.94 3.36 -29.06
CA ALA A 49 8.85 4.44 -29.39
C ALA A 49 10.23 4.20 -28.76
N GLU A 50 11.21 5.04 -29.10
CA GLU A 50 12.55 4.96 -28.52
C GLU A 50 12.53 5.03 -26.98
N ALA A 51 13.19 4.06 -26.35
CA ALA A 51 13.30 3.98 -24.90
C ALA A 51 14.38 4.92 -24.36
N LEU A 52 13.94 5.86 -23.51
CA LEU A 52 14.82 6.73 -22.73
C LEU A 52 14.77 6.37 -21.25
N ASN A 53 15.95 6.13 -20.66
CA ASN A 53 16.14 5.94 -19.20
C ASN A 53 15.92 7.23 -18.41
N SER A 54 16.16 8.38 -19.05
CA SER A 54 15.91 9.73 -18.51
C SER A 54 15.62 10.68 -19.67
N LYS A 55 14.69 11.61 -19.45
CA LYS A 55 14.38 12.72 -20.36
C LYS A 55 15.39 13.86 -20.29
N LYS A 56 16.16 13.97 -19.19
CA LYS A 56 17.08 15.09 -19.00
C LYS A 56 18.24 14.97 -19.99
N GLY A 57 18.31 15.92 -20.93
CA GLY A 57 19.37 15.97 -21.95
C GLY A 57 19.23 14.95 -23.08
N LYS A 58 18.03 14.37 -23.29
CA LYS A 58 17.76 13.40 -24.36
C LYS A 58 16.41 13.69 -25.01
N ALA A 59 16.29 13.38 -26.30
CA ALA A 59 15.06 13.44 -27.09
C ALA A 59 14.84 12.10 -27.79
N ARG A 60 13.58 11.76 -28.10
CA ARG A 60 13.25 10.56 -28.89
C ARG A 60 13.22 10.87 -30.37
N LEU A 61 13.45 9.84 -31.19
CA LEU A 61 13.22 9.92 -32.63
C LEU A 61 11.73 10.07 -32.96
N LEU A 62 11.34 11.22 -33.53
CA LEU A 62 10.01 11.51 -34.11
C LEU A 62 8.78 11.38 -33.19
N LEU A 63 8.99 11.33 -31.86
CA LEU A 63 7.90 11.32 -30.87
C LEU A 63 8.29 12.08 -29.60
N ASP A 64 7.83 13.32 -29.46
CA ASP A 64 8.14 14.13 -28.29
C ASP A 64 7.14 15.27 -28.10
N LYS A 65 7.30 16.12 -27.09
CA LYS A 65 6.39 17.25 -26.85
C LYS A 65 6.65 18.39 -27.83
N ALA A 66 5.74 19.38 -27.83
CA ALA A 66 5.84 20.57 -28.68
C ALA A 66 7.16 21.33 -28.50
N GLU A 67 7.76 21.31 -27.31
CA GLU A 67 9.04 22.00 -27.06
C GLU A 67 10.18 21.37 -27.87
N GLU A 68 10.24 20.03 -27.90
CA GLU A 68 11.21 19.26 -28.66
C GLU A 68 10.88 19.25 -30.17
N VAL A 69 9.62 19.04 -30.54
CA VAL A 69 9.21 18.83 -31.95
C VAL A 69 9.12 20.13 -32.73
N LEU A 70 8.62 21.21 -32.12
CA LEU A 70 8.29 22.47 -32.81
C LEU A 70 9.10 23.67 -32.32
N ASN A 71 9.99 23.50 -31.33
CA ASN A 71 10.62 24.64 -30.62
C ASN A 71 9.57 25.58 -29.99
N TYR A 72 8.42 25.05 -29.58
CA TYR A 72 7.33 25.84 -29.04
C TYR A 72 7.50 26.06 -27.53
N SER A 73 7.58 27.32 -27.10
CA SER A 73 7.77 27.70 -25.69
C SER A 73 6.48 28.09 -24.97
N GLY A 74 5.36 28.25 -25.70
CA GLY A 74 4.10 28.78 -25.15
C GLY A 74 4.15 30.25 -24.74
N VAL A 75 5.24 30.95 -25.07
CA VAL A 75 5.43 32.37 -24.76
C VAL A 75 5.31 33.16 -26.05
N ASN A 76 4.41 34.16 -26.08
CA ASN A 76 4.32 35.10 -27.18
C ASN A 76 5.47 36.14 -27.08
N PRO A 77 6.38 36.21 -28.06
CA PRO A 77 7.49 37.17 -28.06
C PRO A 77 7.06 38.64 -28.02
N ASP A 78 5.82 38.93 -28.44
CA ASP A 78 5.32 40.30 -28.62
C ASP A 78 4.71 40.92 -27.35
N ILE A 79 4.63 40.16 -26.25
CA ILE A 79 4.14 40.67 -24.95
C ILE A 79 5.33 41.15 -24.11
N LEU A 80 5.71 42.41 -24.32
CA LEU A 80 6.76 43.12 -23.60
C LEU A 80 6.28 43.56 -22.20
N ASP A 81 6.54 42.74 -21.20
CA ASP A 81 6.41 43.10 -19.78
C ASP A 81 7.81 43.00 -19.16
N GLU A 82 8.37 44.12 -18.70
CA GLU A 82 9.81 44.26 -18.40
C GLU A 82 10.29 43.26 -17.33
N GLU A 83 9.46 42.91 -16.34
CA GLU A 83 9.78 41.89 -15.32
C GLU A 83 9.68 40.44 -15.84
N LYS A 84 8.91 40.18 -16.91
CA LYS A 84 8.74 38.83 -17.49
C LYS A 84 9.86 38.44 -18.46
N THR A 85 10.64 39.40 -18.96
CA THR A 85 11.64 39.16 -20.01
C THR A 85 12.74 38.15 -19.65
N VAL A 86 13.20 38.10 -18.39
CA VAL A 86 14.26 37.16 -17.97
C VAL A 86 13.75 35.72 -17.92
N VAL A 87 12.56 35.51 -17.36
CA VAL A 87 11.92 34.18 -17.24
C VAL A 87 11.56 33.66 -18.63
N GLN A 88 11.01 34.52 -19.50
CA GLN A 88 10.69 34.20 -20.88
C GLN A 88 11.95 33.83 -21.70
N LYS A 89 13.02 34.63 -21.62
CA LYS A 89 14.30 34.31 -22.28
C LYS A 89 14.88 32.97 -21.81
N LYS A 90 14.78 32.67 -20.52
CA LYS A 90 15.25 31.39 -19.96
C LYS A 90 14.40 30.21 -20.45
N ALA A 91 13.07 30.36 -20.53
CA ALA A 91 12.18 29.37 -21.09
C ALA A 91 12.47 29.12 -22.58
N GLN A 92 12.61 30.19 -23.37
CA GLN A 92 12.95 30.11 -24.80
C GLN A 92 14.29 29.40 -25.04
N SER A 93 15.30 29.71 -24.23
CA SER A 93 16.62 29.06 -24.28
C SER A 93 16.54 27.57 -23.95
N ALA A 94 15.76 27.20 -22.93
CA ALA A 94 15.56 25.79 -22.58
C ALA A 94 14.82 25.01 -23.67
N THR A 95 13.78 25.61 -24.27
CA THR A 95 13.05 25.02 -25.42
C THR A 95 13.96 24.86 -26.64
N SER A 96 14.75 25.89 -26.97
CA SER A 96 15.70 25.82 -28.09
C SER A 96 16.73 24.70 -27.90
N PHE A 97 17.23 24.53 -26.68
CA PHE A 97 18.13 23.43 -26.34
C PHE A 97 17.48 22.05 -26.52
N LYS A 98 16.23 21.89 -26.05
CA LYS A 98 15.45 20.65 -26.24
C LYS A 98 15.21 20.34 -27.72
N HIS A 99 14.82 21.34 -28.51
CA HIS A 99 14.62 21.19 -29.95
C HIS A 99 15.93 20.81 -30.66
N GLN A 100 17.06 21.42 -30.28
CA GLN A 100 18.36 21.06 -30.82
C GLN A 100 18.75 19.60 -30.50
N LEU A 101 18.43 19.09 -29.31
CA LEU A 101 18.63 17.67 -28.97
C LEU A 101 17.77 16.77 -29.85
N PHE A 102 16.53 17.17 -30.15
CA PHE A 102 15.64 16.44 -31.04
C PHE A 102 16.17 16.39 -32.49
N LEU A 103 16.61 17.53 -33.03
CA LEU A 103 17.23 17.58 -34.36
C LEU A 103 18.54 16.79 -34.42
N SER A 104 19.37 16.89 -33.38
CA SER A 104 20.62 16.12 -33.28
C SER A 104 20.33 14.62 -33.26
N LYS A 105 19.26 14.20 -32.55
CA LYS A 105 18.78 12.82 -32.56
C LYS A 105 18.31 12.39 -33.94
N LEU A 106 17.54 13.21 -34.66
CA LEU A 106 17.09 12.90 -36.02
C LEU A 106 18.28 12.69 -36.98
N GLN A 107 19.30 13.55 -36.91
CA GLN A 107 20.52 13.45 -37.72
C GLN A 107 21.28 12.13 -37.55
N LEU A 108 21.15 11.47 -36.39
CA LEU A 108 21.73 10.14 -36.16
C LEU A 108 21.14 9.04 -37.06
N TYR A 109 19.98 9.29 -37.68
CA TYR A 109 19.23 8.36 -38.52
C TYR A 109 19.07 8.87 -39.96
N LYS A 110 19.94 9.77 -40.42
CA LYS A 110 19.88 10.35 -41.78
C LYS A 110 19.88 9.33 -42.93
N GLU A 111 20.44 8.16 -42.71
CA GLU A 111 20.52 7.07 -43.70
C GLU A 111 19.23 6.24 -43.76
N VAL A 112 18.25 6.51 -42.88
CA VAL A 112 16.96 5.80 -42.86
C VAL A 112 15.98 6.52 -43.79
N GLU A 113 15.81 5.99 -45.00
CA GLU A 113 15.08 6.65 -46.11
C GLU A 113 13.66 7.09 -45.76
N ILE A 114 12.92 6.30 -44.96
CA ILE A 114 11.54 6.65 -44.58
C ILE A 114 11.43 7.93 -43.73
N LEU A 115 12.55 8.42 -43.19
CA LEU A 115 12.61 9.67 -42.43
C LEU A 115 12.80 10.91 -43.32
N THR A 116 13.04 10.74 -44.62
CA THR A 116 13.26 11.84 -45.57
C THR A 116 12.21 12.96 -45.48
N PRO A 117 10.89 12.67 -45.38
CA PRO A 117 9.88 13.71 -45.20
C PRO A 117 10.09 14.55 -43.94
N ALA A 118 10.49 13.93 -42.82
CA ALA A 118 10.80 14.64 -41.58
C ALA A 118 12.08 15.49 -41.72
N PHE A 119 13.10 15.00 -42.42
CA PHE A 119 14.27 15.84 -42.76
C PHE A 119 13.90 17.04 -43.62
N ASN A 120 13.05 16.85 -44.63
CA ASN A 120 12.56 17.95 -45.46
C ASN A 120 11.75 18.96 -44.62
N PHE A 121 10.89 18.49 -43.72
CA PHE A 121 10.11 19.34 -42.81
C PHE A 121 10.98 20.28 -41.97
N TYR A 122 12.13 19.81 -41.50
CA TYR A 122 13.03 20.60 -40.65
C TYR A 122 14.09 21.42 -41.41
N PHE A 123 14.58 20.91 -42.54
CA PHE A 123 15.75 21.47 -43.22
C PHE A 123 15.42 21.99 -44.63
N SER A 124 15.10 21.09 -45.57
CA SER A 124 14.98 21.42 -47.00
C SER A 124 13.76 22.28 -47.35
N ASN A 125 12.64 22.05 -46.67
CA ASN A 125 11.34 22.71 -46.90
C ASN A 125 10.82 23.39 -45.63
N LYS A 126 11.73 23.89 -44.79
CA LYS A 126 11.42 24.46 -43.47
C LYS A 126 10.32 25.54 -43.50
N LEU A 127 10.33 26.40 -44.53
CA LEU A 127 9.33 27.47 -44.71
C LEU A 127 7.91 26.93 -44.86
N ASN A 128 7.71 25.83 -45.57
CA ASN A 128 6.39 25.21 -45.72
C ASN A 128 6.13 24.08 -44.71
N GLY A 129 7.16 23.61 -44.02
CA GLY A 129 7.10 22.60 -42.97
C GLY A 129 7.02 23.25 -41.58
N LEU A 130 8.15 23.25 -40.85
CA LEU A 130 8.22 23.71 -39.47
C LEU A 130 7.64 25.11 -39.24
N ASP A 131 7.96 26.09 -40.08
CA ASP A 131 7.56 27.48 -39.84
C ASP A 131 6.03 27.63 -39.95
N LYS A 132 5.38 26.93 -40.89
CA LYS A 132 3.91 26.86 -40.97
C LYS A 132 3.30 26.07 -39.82
N ALA A 133 3.92 24.96 -39.42
CA ALA A 133 3.43 24.14 -38.31
C ALA A 133 3.41 24.93 -36.99
N ILE A 134 4.46 25.70 -36.69
CA ILE A 134 4.51 26.54 -35.47
C ILE A 134 3.37 27.55 -35.46
N LEU A 135 3.12 28.25 -36.58
CA LEU A 135 2.05 29.24 -36.70
C LEU A 135 0.65 28.62 -36.58
N ALA A 136 0.49 27.37 -37.01
CA ALA A 136 -0.79 26.65 -36.96
C ALA A 136 -1.03 25.92 -35.63
N PHE A 137 -0.01 25.74 -34.79
CA PHE A 137 -0.12 24.86 -33.61
C PHE A 137 -1.17 25.34 -32.61
N GLU A 138 -1.15 26.62 -32.23
CA GLU A 138 -2.09 27.14 -31.24
C GLU A 138 -3.54 27.22 -31.73
N THR A 139 -3.72 27.35 -33.05
CA THR A 139 -5.04 27.44 -33.69
C THR A 139 -5.68 26.07 -33.89
N GLN A 140 -4.86 25.03 -34.12
CA GLN A 140 -5.34 23.66 -34.35
C GLN A 140 -5.31 22.77 -33.09
N VAL A 141 -4.50 23.11 -32.08
CA VAL A 141 -4.37 22.33 -30.83
C VAL A 141 -4.79 23.18 -29.63
N GLY A 142 -5.89 22.76 -28.99
CA GLY A 142 -6.44 23.41 -27.81
C GLY A 142 -5.48 23.38 -26.61
N GLU A 143 -5.54 24.41 -25.75
CA GLU A 143 -4.60 24.60 -24.63
C GLU A 143 -4.42 23.36 -23.74
N LYS A 144 -5.51 22.62 -23.49
CA LYS A 144 -5.52 21.40 -22.66
C LYS A 144 -4.73 20.25 -23.28
N ASP A 145 -4.59 20.22 -24.60
CA ASP A 145 -3.97 19.12 -25.35
C ASP A 145 -2.49 19.38 -25.66
N ARG A 146 -2.03 20.64 -25.60
CA ARG A 146 -0.66 21.07 -25.95
C ARG A 146 0.44 20.40 -25.13
N ALA A 147 0.11 19.82 -23.96
CA ALA A 147 1.05 19.07 -23.13
C ALA A 147 1.31 17.63 -23.63
N GLY A 148 0.58 17.19 -24.65
CA GLY A 148 0.67 15.88 -25.28
C GLY A 148 1.96 15.63 -26.05
N ASN A 149 2.26 14.35 -26.32
CA ASN A 149 3.33 13.98 -27.25
C ASN A 149 2.78 14.04 -28.68
N ILE A 150 3.60 14.59 -29.56
CA ILE A 150 3.38 14.76 -30.99
C ILE A 150 4.14 13.67 -31.75
N ALA A 151 3.45 12.95 -32.62
CA ALA A 151 4.03 11.97 -33.53
C ALA A 151 3.90 12.42 -34.99
N PHE A 152 4.92 12.15 -35.81
CA PHE A 152 4.85 12.43 -37.25
C PHE A 152 3.99 11.40 -37.98
N ARG A 153 3.04 11.89 -38.76
CA ARG A 153 2.17 11.11 -39.65
C ARG A 153 2.35 11.56 -41.10
N MET A 154 2.43 10.60 -42.01
CA MET A 154 2.42 10.81 -43.45
C MET A 154 1.38 9.89 -44.06
N CYS A 155 0.43 10.45 -44.80
CA CYS A 155 -0.74 9.72 -45.31
C CYS A 155 -1.43 8.94 -44.17
N ASP A 156 -1.50 7.61 -44.29
CA ASP A 156 -2.13 6.73 -43.30
C ASP A 156 -1.18 6.07 -42.30
N MET A 157 0.10 6.47 -42.29
CA MET A 157 1.10 5.87 -41.43
C MET A 157 1.80 6.86 -40.51
N ARG A 158 2.08 6.44 -39.27
CA ARG A 158 3.03 7.14 -38.41
C ARG A 158 4.43 6.67 -38.73
N ILE A 159 5.32 7.62 -39.01
CA ILE A 159 6.68 7.35 -39.49
C ILE A 159 7.48 6.59 -38.42
N HIS A 160 7.36 7.01 -37.16
CA HIS A 160 8.07 6.36 -36.05
C HIS A 160 7.59 4.93 -35.76
N GLU A 161 6.39 4.54 -36.23
CA GLU A 161 5.84 3.21 -35.99
C GLU A 161 6.33 2.16 -37.02
N GLN A 162 7.09 2.58 -38.03
CA GLN A 162 7.53 1.70 -39.11
C GLN A 162 8.65 0.77 -38.65
N GLN A 163 8.59 -0.50 -39.07
CA GLN A 163 9.54 -1.53 -38.64
C GLN A 163 10.99 -1.14 -38.92
N VAL A 164 11.27 -0.55 -40.09
CA VAL A 164 12.61 -0.05 -40.45
C VAL A 164 13.15 0.99 -39.45
N VAL A 165 12.28 1.79 -38.85
CA VAL A 165 12.67 2.79 -37.83
C VAL A 165 12.95 2.10 -36.50
N TYR A 166 12.13 1.13 -36.11
CA TYR A 166 12.40 0.29 -34.96
C TYR A 166 13.72 -0.46 -35.08
N ASP A 167 13.98 -1.10 -36.21
CA ASP A 167 15.22 -1.84 -36.48
C ASP A 167 16.43 -0.90 -36.41
N ALA A 168 16.34 0.30 -36.99
CA ALA A 168 17.42 1.29 -36.90
C ALA A 168 17.69 1.74 -35.45
N ILE A 169 16.64 1.94 -34.64
CA ILE A 169 16.77 2.27 -33.21
C ILE A 169 17.44 1.11 -32.45
N ILE A 170 17.03 -0.13 -32.74
CA ILE A 170 17.57 -1.36 -32.14
C ILE A 170 19.06 -1.53 -32.48
N ASP A 171 19.40 -1.48 -33.77
CA ASP A 171 20.77 -1.61 -34.26
C ASP A 171 21.71 -0.60 -33.61
N ARG A 172 21.24 0.65 -33.48
CA ARG A 172 22.03 1.70 -32.85
C ARG A 172 22.25 1.43 -31.37
N PHE A 173 21.20 1.03 -30.66
CA PHE A 173 21.29 0.68 -29.25
C PHE A 173 22.26 -0.48 -29.00
N GLU A 174 22.21 -1.54 -29.80
CA GLU A 174 23.11 -2.69 -29.68
C GLU A 174 24.57 -2.32 -29.99
N LYS A 175 24.81 -1.46 -30.99
CA LYS A 175 26.14 -0.91 -31.28
C LYS A 175 26.68 -0.10 -30.10
N GLU A 176 25.86 0.77 -29.50
CA GLU A 176 26.25 1.56 -28.32
C GLU A 176 26.58 0.67 -27.11
N GLN A 177 25.78 -0.37 -26.85
CA GLN A 177 26.03 -1.34 -25.79
C GLN A 177 27.36 -2.10 -26.02
N THR A 178 27.60 -2.55 -27.25
CA THR A 178 28.84 -3.25 -27.63
C THR A 178 30.06 -2.36 -27.46
N GLN A 179 29.99 -1.10 -27.89
CA GLN A 179 31.08 -0.14 -27.71
C GLN A 179 31.41 0.11 -26.23
N GLN A 180 30.39 0.20 -25.37
CA GLN A 180 30.60 0.38 -23.92
C GLN A 180 31.27 -0.82 -23.25
N LEU A 181 31.01 -2.04 -23.74
CA LEU A 181 31.64 -3.27 -23.25
C LEU A 181 33.13 -3.36 -23.57
N VAL A 182 33.59 -2.79 -24.68
CA VAL A 182 35.01 -2.80 -25.08
C VAL A 182 35.88 -2.03 -24.08
N GLY A 183 35.35 -0.97 -23.46
CA GLY A 183 36.07 -0.12 -22.50
C GLY A 183 35.84 -0.43 -21.01
N GLN A 184 34.80 -1.19 -20.65
CA GLN A 184 34.41 -1.44 -19.26
C GLN A 184 33.95 -2.88 -18.99
N LYS A 185 34.90 -3.81 -18.80
CA LYS A 185 34.59 -5.15 -18.27
C LYS A 185 34.50 -5.12 -16.74
N LYS A 186 33.48 -4.45 -16.20
CA LYS A 186 33.11 -4.53 -14.79
C LYS A 186 32.10 -5.67 -14.59
N CYS A 187 32.28 -6.47 -13.55
CA CYS A 187 31.29 -7.48 -13.17
C CYS A 187 30.11 -6.81 -12.47
N CYS A 188 28.90 -7.21 -12.83
CA CYS A 188 27.67 -6.75 -12.19
C CYS A 188 27.56 -7.27 -10.75
N SER A 189 27.29 -6.40 -9.78
CA SER A 189 27.09 -6.75 -8.37
C SER A 189 25.82 -7.59 -8.12
N VAL A 190 24.91 -7.67 -9.09
CA VAL A 190 23.65 -8.42 -9.00
C VAL A 190 23.76 -9.82 -9.61
N CYS A 191 24.18 -9.91 -10.87
CA CYS A 191 24.25 -11.20 -11.59
C CYS A 191 25.65 -11.82 -11.63
N GLY A 192 26.70 -11.09 -11.22
CA GLY A 192 28.09 -11.54 -11.26
C GLY A 192 28.72 -11.58 -12.66
N LYS A 193 27.96 -11.24 -13.72
CA LYS A 193 28.42 -11.31 -15.12
C LYS A 193 28.88 -9.96 -15.65
N SER A 194 29.59 -9.97 -16.78
CA SER A 194 30.05 -8.78 -17.51
C SER A 194 29.48 -8.68 -18.94
N ASP A 195 28.36 -9.35 -19.20
CA ASP A 195 27.73 -9.41 -20.54
C ASP A 195 27.07 -8.07 -20.94
N PHE A 196 26.80 -7.21 -19.95
CA PHE A 196 26.18 -5.89 -20.13
C PHE A 196 26.98 -4.83 -19.38
N PRO A 197 27.07 -3.59 -19.92
CA PRO A 197 27.91 -2.56 -19.32
C PRO A 197 27.32 -2.05 -18.01
N VAL A 198 28.21 -1.61 -17.12
CA VAL A 198 27.86 -0.74 -15.98
C VAL A 198 28.06 0.68 -16.45
N VAL A 199 27.05 1.55 -16.25
CA VAL A 199 27.10 2.93 -16.75
C VAL A 199 26.70 3.93 -15.68
N ASN A 200 27.31 5.11 -15.72
CA ASN A 200 26.93 6.26 -14.91
C ASN A 200 25.63 6.91 -15.42
N GLN A 201 24.53 6.16 -15.41
CA GLN A 201 23.19 6.64 -15.75
C GLN A 201 22.17 6.15 -14.73
N PRO A 202 21.10 6.93 -14.43
CA PRO A 202 19.97 6.46 -13.63
C PRO A 202 19.42 5.13 -14.14
N HIS A 203 19.22 4.17 -13.23
CA HIS A 203 18.70 2.84 -13.58
C HIS A 203 17.26 2.88 -14.13
N GLY A 204 16.50 3.93 -13.78
CA GLY A 204 15.12 4.15 -14.19
C GLY A 204 14.25 4.59 -13.01
N LEU A 205 13.12 5.21 -13.34
CA LEU A 205 12.16 5.68 -12.34
C LEU A 205 11.06 4.63 -12.12
N ILE A 206 10.69 4.46 -10.85
CA ILE A 206 9.63 3.55 -10.42
C ILE A 206 8.44 4.41 -9.98
N LYS A 207 7.30 4.21 -10.64
CA LYS A 207 6.10 5.03 -10.48
C LYS A 207 5.15 4.42 -9.44
N ARG A 208 4.14 5.20 -9.03
CA ARG A 208 3.04 4.77 -8.14
C ARG A 208 3.49 4.35 -6.73
N ILE A 209 4.64 4.84 -6.29
CA ILE A 209 5.12 4.74 -4.91
C ILE A 209 4.35 5.74 -4.05
N PRO A 210 3.66 5.30 -2.98
CA PRO A 210 3.04 6.21 -2.01
C PRO A 210 4.05 7.18 -1.41
N ASP A 211 3.65 8.44 -1.16
CA ASP A 211 4.53 9.54 -0.73
C ASP A 211 5.76 9.81 -1.62
N GLY A 212 5.76 9.25 -2.84
CA GLY A 212 6.77 9.48 -3.86
C GLY A 212 6.36 10.55 -4.86
N GLN A 213 7.29 10.92 -5.75
CA GLN A 213 7.00 11.81 -6.87
C GLN A 213 6.11 11.12 -7.92
N THR A 214 5.14 11.84 -8.47
CA THR A 214 4.26 11.35 -9.54
C THR A 214 5.04 10.93 -10.80
N ALA A 215 6.16 11.61 -11.08
CA ALA A 215 7.07 11.27 -12.18
C ALA A 215 7.83 9.94 -11.95
N GLY A 216 7.83 9.45 -10.71
CA GLY A 216 8.53 8.24 -10.26
C GLY A 216 9.77 8.56 -9.41
N CYS A 217 10.18 7.58 -8.62
CA CYS A 217 11.32 7.67 -7.70
C CYS A 217 12.43 6.70 -8.12
N ALA A 218 13.68 7.01 -7.77
CA ALA A 218 14.80 6.11 -7.98
C ALA A 218 14.99 5.18 -6.76
N LEU A 219 15.23 3.89 -7.02
CA LEU A 219 15.65 2.94 -5.98
C LEU A 219 17.15 3.07 -5.68
N VAL A 220 17.96 3.17 -6.73
CA VAL A 220 19.41 3.32 -6.66
C VAL A 220 19.78 4.57 -7.45
N SER A 221 20.36 5.56 -6.77
CA SER A 221 20.78 6.82 -7.39
C SER A 221 21.93 7.45 -6.62
N TYR A 222 23.01 7.74 -7.33
CA TYR A 222 24.20 8.46 -6.85
C TYR A 222 24.23 9.81 -7.57
N ASN A 223 23.60 10.81 -6.97
CA ASN A 223 23.39 12.12 -7.61
C ASN A 223 24.30 13.24 -7.08
N GLU A 224 25.14 12.95 -6.09
CA GLU A 224 26.04 13.91 -5.45
C GLU A 224 27.44 13.33 -5.31
N LYS A 225 28.46 14.21 -5.32
CA LYS A 225 29.88 13.82 -5.17
C LYS A 225 30.16 13.09 -3.85
N ALA A 226 29.38 13.38 -2.81
CA ALA A 226 29.49 12.72 -1.51
C ALA A 226 29.25 11.20 -1.56
N PHE A 227 28.60 10.70 -2.61
CA PHE A 227 28.35 9.27 -2.80
C PHE A 227 29.39 8.59 -3.71
N GLU A 228 30.38 9.32 -4.22
CA GLU A 228 31.44 8.78 -5.07
C GLU A 228 32.54 8.14 -4.20
N SER A 229 33.00 6.94 -4.58
CA SER A 229 34.04 6.21 -3.86
C SER A 229 34.87 5.37 -4.81
N TYR A 230 36.12 5.05 -4.45
CA TYR A 230 37.00 4.18 -5.25
C TYR A 230 37.15 4.63 -6.72
N ASN A 231 37.21 5.95 -6.97
CA ASN A 231 37.22 6.57 -8.30
C ASN A 231 36.00 6.26 -9.19
N LEU A 232 34.92 5.72 -8.61
CA LEU A 232 33.64 5.52 -9.30
C LEU A 232 32.77 6.76 -9.14
N LYS A 233 32.29 7.29 -10.27
CA LYS A 233 31.49 8.51 -10.34
C LYS A 233 30.02 8.19 -10.53
N GLY A 234 29.16 8.93 -9.82
CA GLY A 234 27.72 8.72 -9.83
C GLY A 234 27.33 7.23 -9.79
N ASN A 235 26.50 6.80 -10.74
CA ASN A 235 25.93 5.45 -10.73
C ASN A 235 26.89 4.32 -11.10
N ASP A 236 28.11 4.63 -11.56
CA ASP A 236 29.16 3.61 -11.69
C ASP A 236 29.43 2.94 -10.33
N ASN A 237 29.19 3.66 -9.23
CA ASN A 237 29.40 3.15 -7.88
C ASN A 237 28.41 2.03 -7.50
N SER A 238 27.26 1.93 -8.17
CA SER A 238 26.32 0.82 -7.93
C SER A 238 26.87 -0.53 -8.41
N SER A 239 27.76 -0.51 -9.40
CA SER A 239 28.25 -1.69 -10.12
C SER A 239 27.12 -2.60 -10.65
N ILE A 240 25.93 -2.06 -10.93
CA ILE A 240 24.81 -2.81 -11.51
C ILE A 240 24.81 -2.63 -13.02
N CYS A 241 24.82 -3.73 -13.78
CA CYS A 241 24.77 -3.64 -15.24
C CYS A 241 23.40 -3.15 -15.74
N THR A 242 23.39 -2.56 -16.94
CA THR A 242 22.17 -2.01 -17.58
C THR A 242 21.02 -3.01 -17.65
N ASN A 243 21.32 -4.30 -17.90
CA ASN A 243 20.31 -5.36 -17.98
C ASN A 243 19.65 -5.68 -16.62
N CYS A 244 20.45 -5.84 -15.56
CA CYS A 244 19.90 -6.06 -14.22
C CYS A 244 19.13 -4.83 -13.73
N ALA A 245 19.66 -3.63 -14.01
CA ALA A 245 19.02 -2.37 -13.67
C ALA A 245 17.63 -2.26 -14.29
N LYS A 246 17.54 -2.51 -15.60
CA LYS A 246 16.26 -2.48 -16.32
C LYS A 246 15.29 -3.53 -15.82
N ASN A 247 15.73 -4.77 -15.65
CA ASN A 247 14.88 -5.86 -15.15
C ASN A 247 14.23 -5.50 -13.81
N TYR A 248 15.01 -5.06 -12.80
CA TYR A 248 14.40 -4.78 -11.50
C TYR A 248 13.46 -3.57 -11.56
N VAL A 249 13.74 -2.56 -12.40
CA VAL A 249 12.87 -1.38 -12.58
C VAL A 249 11.54 -1.76 -13.23
N GLU A 250 11.57 -2.60 -14.27
CA GLU A 250 10.36 -3.11 -14.90
C GLU A 250 9.58 -4.02 -13.95
N GLY A 251 10.28 -4.92 -13.24
CA GLY A 251 9.74 -5.76 -12.18
C GLY A 251 8.93 -4.95 -11.16
N LEU A 252 9.55 -3.91 -10.60
CA LEU A 252 8.89 -3.04 -9.61
C LEU A 252 7.70 -2.28 -10.20
N ASN A 253 7.85 -1.68 -11.38
CA ASN A 253 6.75 -0.94 -12.01
C ASN A 253 5.55 -1.86 -12.30
N TRP A 254 5.80 -3.09 -12.74
CA TRP A 254 4.76 -4.08 -12.95
C TRP A 254 4.09 -4.48 -11.64
N LEU A 255 4.85 -4.81 -10.59
CA LEU A 255 4.28 -5.17 -9.28
C LEU A 255 3.43 -4.05 -8.67
N LEU A 256 3.79 -2.79 -8.93
CA LEU A 256 3.06 -1.61 -8.45
C LEU A 256 1.85 -1.22 -9.30
N ALA A 257 1.75 -1.72 -10.53
CA ALA A 257 0.74 -1.30 -11.50
C ALA A 257 -0.23 -2.41 -11.92
N ASN A 258 0.19 -3.69 -11.87
CA ASN A 258 -0.60 -4.81 -12.34
C ASN A 258 -1.87 -5.01 -11.50
N GLY A 259 -2.95 -5.42 -12.15
CA GLY A 259 -4.26 -5.52 -11.56
C GLY A 259 -5.38 -5.47 -12.59
N SER A 260 -6.61 -5.38 -12.11
CA SER A 260 -7.81 -5.34 -12.95
C SER A 260 -8.82 -4.36 -12.39
N GLU A 261 -9.55 -3.67 -13.26
CA GLU A 261 -10.76 -2.97 -12.85
C GLU A 261 -11.87 -3.96 -12.51
N LYS A 262 -12.56 -3.73 -11.40
CA LYS A 262 -13.75 -4.48 -11.00
C LYS A 262 -14.85 -3.50 -10.65
N LEU A 263 -16.08 -3.85 -11.01
CA LEU A 263 -17.26 -3.11 -10.59
C LEU A 263 -17.55 -3.46 -9.12
N VAL A 264 -17.59 -2.43 -8.28
CA VAL A 264 -17.91 -2.53 -6.86
C VAL A 264 -19.15 -1.71 -6.59
N GLU A 265 -20.14 -2.32 -5.95
CA GLU A 265 -21.32 -1.64 -5.46
C GLU A 265 -21.00 -1.00 -4.10
N ASP A 266 -21.23 0.31 -3.98
CA ASP A 266 -21.11 0.98 -2.68
C ASP A 266 -22.33 0.70 -1.79
N LYS A 267 -22.26 1.10 -0.52
CA LYS A 267 -23.33 0.87 0.47
C LYS A 267 -24.69 1.47 0.07
N ASN A 268 -24.72 2.36 -0.92
CA ASN A 268 -25.92 3.02 -1.41
C ASN A 268 -26.42 2.39 -2.73
N GLY A 269 -25.90 1.23 -3.11
CA GLY A 269 -26.27 0.53 -4.34
C GLY A 269 -25.65 1.11 -5.62
N LYS A 270 -24.71 2.06 -5.51
CA LYS A 270 -24.09 2.68 -6.69
C LYS A 270 -22.87 1.87 -7.12
N VAL A 271 -22.93 1.33 -8.34
CA VAL A 271 -21.83 0.61 -8.96
C VAL A 271 -20.76 1.60 -9.45
N LYS A 272 -19.51 1.40 -9.03
CA LYS A 272 -18.34 2.17 -9.49
C LYS A 272 -17.23 1.22 -9.91
N SER A 273 -16.49 1.58 -10.96
CA SER A 273 -15.25 0.88 -11.29
C SER A 273 -14.17 1.21 -10.27
N GLN A 274 -13.53 0.18 -9.69
CA GLN A 274 -12.40 0.31 -8.79
C GLN A 274 -11.27 -0.61 -9.27
N PHE A 275 -10.05 -0.08 -9.26
CA PHE A 275 -8.86 -0.84 -9.64
C PHE A 275 -8.35 -1.69 -8.46
N PHE A 276 -8.20 -3.00 -8.68
CA PHE A 276 -7.66 -3.95 -7.71
C PHE A 276 -6.29 -4.42 -8.15
N TYR A 277 -5.28 -4.18 -7.31
CA TYR A 277 -3.92 -4.66 -7.57
C TYR A 277 -3.81 -6.16 -7.31
N SER A 278 -3.09 -6.86 -8.17
CA SER A 278 -2.85 -8.31 -8.07
C SER A 278 -1.62 -8.67 -7.23
N ASN A 279 -0.63 -7.79 -7.15
CA ASN A 279 0.67 -8.03 -6.50
C ASN A 279 1.05 -6.93 -5.49
N ARG A 280 0.07 -6.16 -5.04
CA ARG A 280 0.25 -5.02 -4.14
C ARG A 280 -0.92 -4.93 -3.16
N LYS A 281 -0.62 -4.74 -1.88
CA LYS A 281 -1.59 -4.32 -0.86
C LYS A 281 -1.25 -2.94 -0.33
N ASN A 282 -2.28 -2.18 0.07
CA ASN A 282 -2.14 -0.86 0.67
C ASN A 282 -2.96 -0.83 1.97
N PHE A 283 -2.32 -1.18 3.09
CA PHE A 283 -2.95 -1.17 4.41
C PHE A 283 -2.67 0.12 5.20
N GLY A 284 -1.77 0.97 4.68
CA GLY A 284 -1.49 2.33 5.13
C GLY A 284 -1.63 3.32 3.97
N SER A 285 -1.56 4.62 4.28
CA SER A 285 -1.64 5.71 3.27
C SER A 285 -0.32 5.98 2.56
N ASP A 286 0.81 5.66 3.19
CA ASP A 286 2.17 6.06 2.80
C ASP A 286 3.05 4.88 2.34
N THR A 287 2.48 3.68 2.25
CA THR A 287 3.21 2.42 2.07
C THR A 287 2.51 1.51 1.06
N ALA A 288 3.32 0.85 0.22
CA ALA A 288 2.87 -0.18 -0.71
C ALA A 288 3.59 -1.49 -0.40
N MET A 289 2.83 -2.54 -0.10
CA MET A 289 3.35 -3.88 0.17
C MET A 289 3.26 -4.71 -1.11
N ILE A 290 4.37 -4.82 -1.83
CA ILE A 290 4.44 -5.63 -3.05
C ILE A 290 4.85 -7.07 -2.72
N TYR A 291 4.41 -8.02 -3.55
CA TYR A 291 4.73 -9.43 -3.38
C TYR A 291 4.74 -10.21 -4.69
N TRP A 292 5.58 -11.25 -4.75
CA TRP A 292 5.70 -12.16 -5.89
C TRP A 292 6.36 -13.48 -5.47
N THR A 293 6.33 -14.46 -6.37
CA THR A 293 6.96 -15.76 -6.16
C THR A 293 8.12 -15.99 -7.14
N LYS A 294 9.07 -16.84 -6.76
CA LYS A 294 10.23 -17.18 -7.61
C LYS A 294 9.80 -17.90 -8.89
N GLU A 295 8.89 -18.84 -8.78
CA GLU A 295 8.15 -19.46 -9.88
C GLU A 295 6.67 -19.06 -9.77
N GLU A 296 5.99 -18.88 -10.90
CA GLU A 296 4.57 -18.50 -10.90
C GLU A 296 3.74 -19.52 -10.12
N GLU A 297 3.08 -19.05 -9.07
CA GLU A 297 2.24 -19.85 -8.19
C GLU A 297 1.18 -18.93 -7.56
N SER A 298 -0.03 -19.45 -7.37
CA SER A 298 -1.10 -18.68 -6.73
C SER A 298 -0.77 -18.36 -5.27
N THR A 299 -1.07 -17.11 -4.90
CA THR A 299 -1.00 -16.58 -3.53
C THR A 299 -2.36 -16.00 -3.13
N ASP A 300 -3.46 -16.67 -3.53
CA ASP A 300 -4.83 -16.19 -3.29
C ASP A 300 -5.16 -16.02 -1.81
N GLU A 301 -4.45 -16.72 -0.91
CA GLU A 301 -4.63 -16.62 0.54
C GLU A 301 -4.32 -15.20 1.07
N LEU A 302 -3.52 -14.39 0.37
CA LEU A 302 -3.30 -12.99 0.71
C LEU A 302 -4.54 -12.12 0.57
N ASN A 303 -5.49 -12.49 -0.30
CA ASN A 303 -6.73 -11.74 -0.47
C ASN A 303 -7.63 -11.83 0.77
N LEU A 304 -7.46 -12.89 1.58
CA LEU A 304 -8.15 -13.03 2.87
C LEU A 304 -7.73 -11.96 3.89
N LEU A 305 -6.55 -11.34 3.73
CA LEU A 305 -6.12 -10.25 4.61
C LEU A 305 -6.95 -8.96 4.38
N ASP A 306 -7.48 -8.77 3.17
CA ASP A 306 -8.40 -7.66 2.86
C ASP A 306 -9.85 -8.02 3.22
N ASN A 307 -10.28 -9.21 2.79
CA ASN A 307 -11.67 -9.67 2.91
C ASN A 307 -11.68 -11.12 3.38
N PRO A 308 -11.56 -11.36 4.70
CA PRO A 308 -11.56 -12.70 5.24
C PRO A 308 -12.95 -13.32 5.13
N ASP A 309 -13.02 -14.49 4.51
CA ASP A 309 -14.19 -15.35 4.51
C ASP A 309 -13.99 -16.52 5.46
N ALA A 310 -14.96 -16.79 6.34
CA ALA A 310 -14.81 -17.80 7.39
C ALA A 310 -14.64 -19.23 6.82
N GLY A 311 -15.32 -19.54 5.71
CA GLY A 311 -15.21 -20.84 5.05
C GLY A 311 -13.85 -21.03 4.39
N GLN A 312 -13.38 -20.04 3.63
CA GLN A 312 -12.05 -20.07 3.00
C GLN A 312 -10.92 -20.11 4.03
N VAL A 313 -11.05 -19.37 5.14
CA VAL A 313 -10.08 -19.42 6.24
C VAL A 313 -10.06 -20.82 6.90
N SER A 314 -11.21 -21.45 7.11
CA SER A 314 -11.27 -22.82 7.63
C SER A 314 -10.57 -23.80 6.69
N ASN A 315 -10.91 -23.74 5.39
CA ASN A 315 -10.29 -24.59 4.37
C ASN A 315 -8.77 -24.41 4.30
N LEU A 316 -8.28 -23.17 4.42
CA LEU A 316 -6.85 -22.88 4.49
C LEU A 316 -6.19 -23.55 5.71
N ILE A 317 -6.76 -23.38 6.89
CA ILE A 317 -6.24 -23.98 8.13
C ILE A 317 -6.21 -25.52 8.04
N ASP A 318 -7.27 -26.12 7.51
CA ASP A 318 -7.38 -27.58 7.36
C ASP A 318 -6.38 -28.10 6.33
N SER A 319 -6.22 -27.40 5.20
CA SER A 319 -5.25 -27.76 4.14
C SER A 319 -3.82 -27.82 4.65
N VAL A 320 -3.40 -26.83 5.44
CA VAL A 320 -2.07 -26.75 6.03
C VAL A 320 -1.86 -27.84 7.08
N THR A 321 -2.90 -28.14 7.87
CA THR A 321 -2.84 -29.19 8.89
C THR A 321 -2.71 -30.58 8.27
N ASN A 322 -3.47 -30.86 7.22
CA ASN A 322 -3.43 -32.14 6.49
C ASN A 322 -2.14 -32.31 5.67
N ALA A 323 -1.59 -31.21 5.12
CA ALA A 323 -0.31 -31.24 4.41
C ALA A 323 0.85 -31.73 5.31
N ARG A 324 0.81 -31.43 6.62
CA ARG A 324 1.79 -31.96 7.60
C ARG A 324 1.72 -33.47 7.76
N VAL A 325 0.55 -34.08 7.56
CA VAL A 325 0.35 -35.52 7.72
C VAL A 325 0.87 -36.30 6.50
N ASN A 326 0.85 -35.67 5.31
CA ASN A 326 1.16 -36.34 4.03
C ASN A 326 2.55 -35.97 3.44
N GLY A 327 3.30 -35.06 4.06
CA GLY A 327 4.40 -34.30 3.46
C GLY A 327 5.81 -34.90 3.50
N ALA A 328 6.01 -36.18 3.13
CA ALA A 328 7.35 -36.78 3.05
C ALA A 328 7.86 -37.08 1.63
N LYS A 329 7.09 -36.80 0.56
CA LYS A 329 7.42 -37.35 -0.77
C LYS A 329 8.00 -36.40 -1.82
N PHE A 330 7.69 -35.10 -1.86
CA PHE A 330 8.34 -34.19 -2.82
C PHE A 330 8.27 -32.73 -2.34
N ILE A 331 9.39 -32.14 -1.90
CA ILE A 331 9.45 -30.71 -1.53
C ILE A 331 9.75 -29.91 -2.80
N LYS A 332 8.74 -29.25 -3.37
CA LYS A 332 8.95 -28.25 -4.42
C LYS A 332 9.35 -26.93 -3.75
N THR A 333 10.61 -26.54 -3.84
CA THR A 333 11.15 -25.36 -3.16
C THR A 333 10.88 -24.07 -3.97
N ASN A 334 9.62 -23.63 -4.02
CA ASN A 334 9.30 -22.27 -4.49
C ASN A 334 9.45 -21.26 -3.34
N GLN A 335 9.81 -20.01 -3.66
CA GLN A 335 9.99 -18.93 -2.70
C GLN A 335 8.93 -17.86 -2.90
N PHE A 336 8.47 -17.30 -1.79
CA PHE A 336 7.62 -16.13 -1.71
C PHE A 336 8.47 -14.93 -1.26
N TYR A 337 8.30 -13.81 -1.95
CA TYR A 337 8.98 -12.55 -1.66
C TYR A 337 7.96 -11.44 -1.40
N SER A 338 8.29 -10.56 -0.46
CA SER A 338 7.54 -9.31 -0.27
C SER A 338 8.47 -8.17 0.12
N CYS A 339 8.07 -6.96 -0.26
CA CYS A 339 8.77 -5.73 0.08
C CYS A 339 7.77 -4.59 0.31
N THR A 340 7.93 -3.86 1.41
CA THR A 340 7.16 -2.68 1.75
C THR A 340 7.95 -1.44 1.32
N LEU A 341 7.35 -0.65 0.44
CA LEU A 341 7.96 0.53 -0.17
C LEU A 341 7.24 1.79 0.29
N SER A 342 8.00 2.85 0.55
CA SER A 342 7.48 4.21 0.71
C SER A 342 8.36 5.22 -0.03
N GLY A 343 7.80 6.38 -0.37
CA GLY A 343 8.54 7.49 -0.93
C GLY A 343 9.33 8.26 0.14
N ALA A 344 10.45 8.81 -0.28
CA ALA A 344 11.24 9.78 0.45
C ALA A 344 11.73 10.84 -0.56
N ALA A 345 10.87 11.82 -0.85
CA ALA A 345 11.05 12.74 -1.98
C ALA A 345 11.26 11.98 -3.30
N ALA A 346 12.42 12.13 -3.95
CA ALA A 346 12.75 11.48 -5.22
C ALA A 346 13.30 10.04 -5.07
N ARG A 347 13.36 9.51 -3.85
CA ARG A 347 13.95 8.19 -3.52
C ARG A 347 12.91 7.23 -2.97
N ILE A 348 13.19 5.95 -3.08
CA ILE A 348 12.39 4.88 -2.47
C ILE A 348 13.06 4.43 -1.19
N ALA A 349 12.28 4.38 -0.10
CA ALA A 349 12.67 3.73 1.13
C ALA A 349 12.11 2.30 1.16
N ILE A 350 13.00 1.33 1.36
CA ILE A 350 12.65 -0.07 1.62
C ILE A 350 12.40 -0.19 3.13
N ARG A 351 11.15 -0.46 3.53
CA ARG A 351 10.76 -0.59 4.94
C ARG A 351 10.98 -1.99 5.48
N ASP A 352 10.82 -3.00 4.64
CA ASP A 352 11.10 -4.40 4.95
C ASP A 352 11.51 -5.20 3.69
N TRP A 353 12.05 -6.40 3.93
CA TRP A 353 12.30 -7.42 2.93
C TRP A 353 11.94 -8.79 3.53
N ILE A 354 11.08 -9.52 2.84
CA ILE A 354 10.60 -10.84 3.24
C ILE A 354 10.94 -11.83 2.15
N GLU A 355 11.55 -12.93 2.55
CA GLU A 355 11.94 -14.06 1.73
C GLU A 355 11.72 -15.32 2.55
N ILE A 356 10.73 -16.12 2.16
CA ILE A 356 10.27 -17.33 2.85
C ILE A 356 9.81 -18.36 1.83
N SER A 357 9.79 -19.64 2.20
CA SER A 357 9.23 -20.66 1.32
C SER A 357 7.73 -20.46 1.11
N ILE A 358 7.19 -20.90 -0.02
CA ILE A 358 5.74 -20.84 -0.26
C ILE A 358 4.94 -21.65 0.79
N GLU A 359 5.54 -22.72 1.32
CA GLU A 359 4.94 -23.51 2.39
C GLU A 359 4.87 -22.73 3.71
N ASP A 360 5.95 -22.06 4.09
CA ASP A 360 5.98 -21.24 5.30
C ASP A 360 5.04 -20.05 5.18
N TYR A 361 4.96 -19.44 4.00
CA TYR A 361 3.94 -18.43 3.69
C TYR A 361 2.53 -18.94 4.02
N ARG A 362 2.09 -20.07 3.45
CA ARG A 362 0.74 -20.63 3.71
C ARG A 362 0.54 -20.99 5.17
N LYS A 363 1.55 -21.60 5.81
CA LYS A 363 1.53 -21.93 7.25
C LYS A 363 1.37 -20.68 8.11
N ASN A 364 2.07 -19.60 7.76
CA ASN A 364 2.06 -18.34 8.51
C ASN A 364 0.73 -17.61 8.34
N ILE A 365 0.14 -17.58 7.14
CA ILE A 365 -1.19 -17.01 6.91
C ILE A 365 -2.28 -17.81 7.67
N ALA A 366 -2.24 -19.14 7.62
CA ALA A 366 -3.16 -19.96 8.40
C ALA A 366 -3.05 -19.69 9.91
N LYS A 367 -1.81 -19.61 10.42
CA LYS A 367 -1.54 -19.28 11.83
C LYS A 367 -1.99 -17.87 12.20
N TRP A 368 -1.80 -16.90 11.31
CA TRP A 368 -2.28 -15.53 11.49
C TRP A 368 -3.78 -15.53 11.79
N PHE A 369 -4.59 -16.20 10.97
CA PHE A 369 -6.04 -16.25 11.18
C PHE A 369 -6.44 -16.95 12.49
N GLN A 370 -5.74 -18.01 12.89
CA GLN A 370 -5.95 -18.62 14.22
C GLN A 370 -5.66 -17.65 15.37
N ASP A 371 -4.60 -16.85 15.22
CA ASP A 371 -4.15 -15.93 16.26
C ASP A 371 -5.03 -14.67 16.36
N ILE A 372 -5.64 -14.21 15.25
CA ILE A 372 -6.56 -13.05 15.25
C ILE A 372 -8.03 -13.43 15.45
N ALA A 373 -8.39 -14.71 15.42
CA ALA A 373 -9.77 -15.16 15.62
C ALA A 373 -10.34 -14.65 16.96
N ILE A 374 -11.54 -14.10 16.90
CA ILE A 374 -12.26 -13.62 18.09
C ILE A 374 -13.75 -13.94 17.94
N ARG A 375 -14.42 -14.31 19.03
CA ARG A 375 -15.88 -14.49 19.06
C ARG A 375 -16.55 -13.12 19.19
N ALA A 376 -17.44 -12.81 18.28
CA ALA A 376 -18.23 -11.58 18.23
C ALA A 376 -19.66 -11.91 17.79
N TYR A 377 -20.65 -11.49 18.58
CA TYR A 377 -22.08 -11.60 18.26
C TYR A 377 -22.53 -13.02 17.85
N SER A 378 -22.12 -14.04 18.61
CA SER A 378 -22.39 -15.47 18.37
C SER A 378 -21.51 -16.16 17.31
N GLU A 379 -20.66 -15.42 16.59
CA GLU A 379 -19.87 -15.96 15.48
C GLU A 379 -18.36 -15.80 15.72
N ILE A 380 -17.55 -16.62 15.03
CA ILE A 380 -16.10 -16.42 14.99
C ILE A 380 -15.82 -15.43 13.86
N ARG A 381 -15.27 -14.27 14.22
CA ARG A 381 -14.90 -13.23 13.28
C ARG A 381 -13.39 -13.23 13.04
N TYR A 382 -13.02 -13.12 11.78
CA TYR A 382 -11.67 -12.81 11.33
C TYR A 382 -11.67 -11.37 10.84
N VAL A 383 -10.78 -10.56 11.38
CA VAL A 383 -10.77 -9.12 11.11
C VAL A 383 -9.79 -8.81 9.98
N PRO A 384 -10.19 -8.02 8.95
CA PRO A 384 -9.27 -7.54 7.93
C PRO A 384 -8.04 -6.83 8.51
N LEU A 385 -6.88 -6.98 7.87
CA LEU A 385 -5.63 -6.39 8.34
C LEU A 385 -5.74 -4.86 8.42
N TYR A 386 -6.38 -4.20 7.44
CA TYR A 386 -6.58 -2.74 7.47
C TYR A 386 -7.39 -2.29 8.70
N ALA A 387 -8.34 -3.10 9.16
CA ALA A 387 -9.18 -2.77 10.31
C ALA A 387 -8.41 -2.94 11.62
N LEU A 388 -7.56 -3.97 11.71
CA LEU A 388 -6.61 -4.14 12.81
C LEU A 388 -5.60 -2.97 12.86
N ALA A 389 -5.06 -2.55 11.70
CA ALA A 389 -4.12 -1.44 11.63
C ALA A 389 -4.74 -0.11 12.11
N LYS A 390 -6.03 0.09 11.83
CA LYS A 390 -6.80 1.26 12.30
C LYS A 390 -7.24 1.18 13.76
N ALA A 391 -7.09 0.05 14.44
CA ALA A 391 -7.60 -0.15 15.79
C ALA A 391 -7.00 0.82 16.83
N GLY A 392 -5.75 1.27 16.63
CA GLY A 392 -5.06 2.28 17.44
C GLY A 392 -5.11 3.71 16.91
N HIS A 393 -5.71 3.93 15.73
CA HIS A 393 -5.65 5.19 14.99
C HIS A 393 -6.50 6.30 15.62
N ASN A 394 -6.01 7.55 15.58
CA ASN A 394 -6.82 8.72 15.91
C ASN A 394 -7.71 9.15 14.74
N THR A 395 -9.01 8.88 14.79
CA THR A 395 -9.94 9.30 13.72
C THR A 395 -10.02 10.82 13.52
N LYS A 396 -9.63 11.63 14.52
CA LYS A 396 -9.58 13.10 14.44
C LYS A 396 -8.31 13.65 13.81
N SER A 397 -7.30 12.82 13.53
CA SER A 397 -6.06 13.25 12.89
C SER A 397 -6.03 12.80 11.44
N SER A 398 -5.82 13.74 10.53
CA SER A 398 -5.61 13.44 9.11
C SER A 398 -4.20 12.96 8.79
N ASN A 399 -3.25 13.06 9.73
CA ASN A 399 -1.82 12.81 9.50
C ASN A 399 -1.19 11.97 10.62
N ASP A 400 -1.85 10.88 11.02
CA ASP A 400 -1.33 9.97 12.05
C ASP A 400 -0.55 8.81 11.38
N PRO A 401 0.81 8.80 11.47
CA PRO A 401 1.63 7.74 10.86
C PRO A 401 1.46 6.39 11.57
N THR A 402 0.72 6.33 12.68
CA THR A 402 0.51 5.10 13.45
C THR A 402 -0.12 4.01 12.59
N ASN A 403 -1.11 4.33 11.74
CA ASN A 403 -1.81 3.34 10.95
C ASN A 403 -0.85 2.58 10.00
N ALA A 404 -0.06 3.32 9.24
CA ALA A 404 0.95 2.77 8.33
C ALA A 404 2.01 1.91 9.04
N ARG A 405 2.50 2.41 10.18
CA ARG A 405 3.49 1.70 11.00
C ARG A 405 2.93 0.41 11.57
N VAL A 406 1.70 0.43 12.10
CA VAL A 406 1.02 -0.77 12.59
C VAL A 406 0.78 -1.74 11.43
N ALA A 407 0.26 -1.26 10.29
CA ALA A 407 0.01 -2.08 9.11
C ALA A 407 1.26 -2.84 8.65
N THR A 408 2.42 -2.16 8.59
CA THR A 408 3.70 -2.81 8.22
C THR A 408 4.11 -3.90 9.22
N GLN A 409 3.94 -3.65 10.53
CA GLN A 409 4.23 -4.66 11.56
C GLN A 409 3.26 -5.85 11.52
N LEU A 410 1.98 -5.61 11.23
CA LEU A 410 0.99 -6.67 11.09
C LEU A 410 1.22 -7.49 9.82
N TRP A 411 1.64 -6.86 8.72
CA TRP A 411 2.04 -7.55 7.49
C TRP A 411 3.23 -8.49 7.73
N ASP A 412 4.29 -7.99 8.38
CA ASP A 412 5.43 -8.81 8.76
C ASP A 412 5.02 -9.96 9.69
N ALA A 413 4.16 -9.71 10.67
CA ALA A 413 3.70 -10.73 11.60
C ALA A 413 2.78 -11.79 10.97
N ALA A 414 2.01 -11.42 9.95
CA ALA A 414 1.20 -12.33 9.15
C ALA A 414 2.07 -13.25 8.27
N LEU A 415 3.14 -12.71 7.68
CA LEU A 415 4.00 -13.44 6.75
C LEU A 415 5.12 -14.22 7.40
N LYS A 416 5.69 -13.73 8.52
CA LYS A 416 6.88 -14.31 9.17
C LYS A 416 6.60 -14.89 10.54
N ASN A 417 5.35 -14.86 10.99
CA ASN A 417 4.98 -15.27 12.35
C ASN A 417 5.74 -14.47 13.44
N SER A 418 6.13 -13.21 13.14
CA SER A 418 6.89 -12.37 14.07
C SER A 418 6.04 -11.90 15.26
N VAL A 419 6.73 -11.41 16.30
CA VAL A 419 6.10 -10.91 17.52
C VAL A 419 5.82 -9.41 17.36
N PRO A 420 4.55 -8.96 17.42
CA PRO A 420 4.23 -7.55 17.29
C PRO A 420 4.75 -6.77 18.51
N PRO A 421 5.28 -5.55 18.30
CA PRO A 421 5.83 -4.76 19.39
C PRO A 421 4.74 -4.22 20.34
N LEU A 422 5.02 -4.21 21.65
CA LEU A 422 4.05 -3.83 22.69
C LEU A 422 3.57 -2.37 22.63
N TRP A 423 4.27 -1.48 21.93
CA TRP A 423 3.77 -0.10 21.75
C TRP A 423 2.43 -0.08 21.00
N ILE A 424 2.14 -1.08 20.16
CA ILE A 424 0.86 -1.23 19.46
C ILE A 424 -0.26 -1.46 20.49
N LEU A 425 -0.01 -2.29 21.51
CA LEU A 425 -0.95 -2.52 22.61
C LEU A 425 -1.25 -1.22 23.36
N SER A 426 -0.20 -0.43 23.66
CA SER A 426 -0.39 0.89 24.28
C SER A 426 -1.23 1.84 23.41
N ALA A 427 -1.05 1.84 22.09
CA ALA A 427 -1.82 2.67 21.18
C ALA A 427 -3.31 2.28 21.15
N VAL A 428 -3.60 0.97 21.13
CA VAL A 428 -4.97 0.44 21.17
C VAL A 428 -5.65 0.74 22.51
N LEU A 429 -4.98 0.48 23.63
CA LEU A 429 -5.53 0.74 24.96
C LEU A 429 -5.83 2.23 25.18
N LYS A 430 -5.00 3.12 24.64
CA LYS A 430 -5.25 4.57 24.68
C LYS A 430 -6.58 4.93 23.99
N ARG A 431 -6.92 4.25 22.89
CA ARG A 431 -8.20 4.46 22.19
C ARG A 431 -9.39 3.88 22.94
N ILE A 432 -9.24 2.72 23.56
CA ILE A 432 -10.31 2.12 24.37
C ILE A 432 -10.68 3.01 25.57
N ARG A 433 -9.68 3.66 26.19
CA ARG A 433 -9.89 4.56 27.34
C ARG A 433 -10.57 5.88 26.98
N PHE A 434 -10.46 6.31 25.74
CA PHE A 434 -11.03 7.59 25.32
C PHE A 434 -12.51 7.40 25.02
N VAL A 435 -13.36 8.29 25.54
CA VAL A 435 -14.79 8.28 25.18
C VAL A 435 -14.92 8.91 23.79
N GLU A 436 -15.29 8.11 22.81
CA GLU A 436 -15.60 8.57 21.46
C GLU A 436 -17.11 8.76 21.35
N ASN A 437 -17.56 9.85 20.74
CA ASN A 437 -18.98 10.08 20.46
C ASN A 437 -19.22 10.00 18.94
N SER A 438 -20.37 9.45 18.55
CA SER A 438 -20.90 9.49 17.19
C SER A 438 -21.26 10.92 16.77
N GLU A 439 -21.54 11.15 15.49
CA GLU A 439 -21.96 12.46 14.97
C GLU A 439 -23.24 12.97 15.64
N ASP A 440 -24.13 12.05 16.03
CA ASP A 440 -25.36 12.34 16.78
C ASP A 440 -25.14 12.55 18.30
N GLY A 441 -23.88 12.66 18.75
CA GLY A 441 -23.52 12.94 20.14
C GLY A 441 -23.58 11.76 21.11
N GLN A 442 -24.01 10.58 20.66
CA GLN A 442 -24.06 9.35 21.48
C GLN A 442 -22.67 8.74 21.71
N SER A 443 -22.44 8.15 22.88
CA SER A 443 -21.17 7.45 23.17
C SER A 443 -21.03 6.19 22.33
N LYS A 444 -19.85 6.01 21.73
CA LYS A 444 -19.50 4.88 20.88
C LYS A 444 -18.75 3.82 21.70
N GLU A 445 -19.15 2.56 21.55
CA GLU A 445 -18.38 1.44 22.12
C GLU A 445 -16.95 1.45 21.56
N THR A 446 -16.00 1.67 22.45
CA THR A 446 -14.58 1.74 22.11
C THR A 446 -13.87 0.39 22.26
N MET A 447 -14.45 -0.59 22.94
CA MET A 447 -13.96 -1.97 22.93
C MET A 447 -14.63 -2.77 21.81
N THR A 448 -14.09 -2.66 20.59
CA THR A 448 -14.63 -3.32 19.40
C THR A 448 -14.01 -4.70 19.16
N PRO A 449 -14.64 -5.59 18.34
CA PRO A 449 -14.05 -6.87 17.97
C PRO A 449 -12.64 -6.75 17.35
N GLU A 450 -12.38 -5.69 16.57
CA GLU A 450 -11.08 -5.43 15.95
C GLU A 450 -10.00 -5.15 17.01
N ARG A 451 -10.33 -4.36 18.03
CA ARG A 451 -9.43 -4.06 19.16
C ARG A 451 -9.23 -5.31 20.02
N ALA A 452 -10.28 -6.09 20.28
CA ALA A 452 -10.19 -7.36 20.98
C ALA A 452 -9.26 -8.37 20.27
N ALA A 453 -9.48 -8.59 18.97
CA ALA A 453 -8.66 -9.46 18.13
C ALA A 453 -7.18 -9.04 18.18
N LEU A 454 -6.90 -7.74 18.02
CA LEU A 454 -5.53 -7.22 18.04
C LEU A 454 -4.85 -7.37 19.41
N ILE A 455 -5.56 -7.08 20.51
CA ILE A 455 -5.01 -7.25 21.86
C ILE A 455 -4.70 -8.72 22.11
N ARG A 456 -5.65 -9.63 21.80
CA ARG A 456 -5.45 -11.08 21.95
C ARG A 456 -4.23 -11.54 21.14
N PHE A 457 -4.14 -11.13 19.88
CA PHE A 457 -3.02 -11.42 19.00
C PHE A 457 -1.68 -10.99 19.61
N ILE A 458 -1.57 -9.73 20.07
CA ILE A 458 -0.34 -9.20 20.65
C ILE A 458 0.06 -9.94 21.92
N LEU A 459 -0.87 -10.14 22.86
CA LEU A 459 -0.60 -10.81 24.14
C LEU A 459 -0.15 -12.25 23.93
N ASN A 460 -0.86 -12.99 23.08
CA ASN A 460 -0.55 -14.39 22.77
C ASN A 460 0.81 -14.55 22.08
N ARG A 461 1.17 -13.66 21.14
CA ARG A 461 2.50 -13.67 20.49
C ARG A 461 3.62 -13.21 21.43
N ASN A 462 3.33 -12.37 22.43
CA ASN A 462 4.30 -11.90 23.43
C ASN A 462 4.37 -12.78 24.69
N ASN A 463 3.72 -13.95 24.72
CA ASN A 463 3.72 -14.87 25.84
C ASN A 463 5.05 -15.65 25.98
N LYS A 464 6.12 -14.94 26.35
CA LYS A 464 7.50 -15.46 26.43
C LYS A 464 7.68 -16.54 27.51
N ASN A 465 6.84 -16.53 28.54
CA ASN A 465 6.95 -17.45 29.67
C ASN A 465 6.21 -18.77 29.46
N GLY A 466 5.63 -19.00 28.27
CA GLY A 466 4.91 -20.23 27.96
C GLY A 466 3.63 -20.42 28.78
N GLY A 467 3.02 -19.33 29.26
CA GLY A 467 1.76 -19.39 29.99
C GLY A 467 0.59 -19.86 29.12
N THR A 468 -0.58 -20.04 29.71
CA THR A 468 -1.79 -20.40 28.97
C THR A 468 -2.16 -19.31 27.96
N MET A 469 -2.38 -19.71 26.71
CA MET A 469 -2.82 -18.79 25.65
C MET A 469 -4.25 -18.34 25.89
N ILE A 470 -4.50 -17.04 25.71
CA ILE A 470 -5.83 -16.47 25.87
C ILE A 470 -6.72 -16.99 24.73
N LYS A 471 -7.84 -17.61 25.09
CA LYS A 471 -8.81 -18.16 24.13
C LYS A 471 -9.51 -17.05 23.36
N LYS A 472 -10.14 -17.40 22.23
CA LYS A 472 -10.90 -16.49 21.36
C LYS A 472 -12.27 -16.06 21.92
N GLN A 473 -12.65 -16.60 23.07
CA GLN A 473 -13.93 -16.38 23.74
C GLN A 473 -13.75 -16.53 25.26
N ASN A 474 -14.81 -16.23 26.02
CA ASN A 474 -14.76 -16.38 27.47
C ASN A 474 -14.37 -17.82 27.87
N ASP A 475 -13.33 -17.93 28.70
CA ASP A 475 -12.89 -19.17 29.33
C ASP A 475 -13.22 -19.12 30.83
N PRO A 476 -14.13 -19.97 31.32
CA PRO A 476 -14.42 -20.07 32.76
C PRO A 476 -13.22 -20.50 33.60
N ASN A 477 -12.25 -21.19 33.00
CA ASN A 477 -11.06 -21.67 33.71
C ASN A 477 -9.93 -20.63 33.80
N ASP A 478 -10.09 -19.48 33.14
CA ASP A 478 -9.09 -18.41 33.20
C ASP A 478 -9.25 -17.60 34.48
N LYS A 479 -8.28 -17.81 35.38
CA LYS A 479 -8.21 -17.20 36.72
C LYS A 479 -7.20 -16.05 36.78
N SER A 480 -6.73 -15.53 35.63
CA SER A 480 -5.86 -14.34 35.64
C SER A 480 -6.59 -13.19 36.36
N PRO A 481 -5.98 -12.57 37.39
CA PRO A 481 -6.61 -11.46 38.11
C PRO A 481 -7.05 -10.32 37.19
N ALA A 482 -6.26 -10.01 36.16
CA ALA A 482 -6.60 -8.97 35.20
C ALA A 482 -7.84 -9.31 34.36
N ILE A 483 -7.92 -10.53 33.83
CA ILE A 483 -9.08 -11.01 33.06
C ILE A 483 -10.33 -11.02 33.94
N VAL A 484 -10.22 -11.55 35.16
CA VAL A 484 -11.34 -11.61 36.11
C VAL A 484 -11.81 -10.21 36.49
N CYS A 485 -10.91 -9.26 36.76
CA CYS A 485 -11.27 -7.86 36.98
C CYS A 485 -12.02 -7.26 35.78
N GLY A 486 -11.61 -7.58 34.55
CA GLY A 486 -12.32 -7.17 33.33
C GLY A 486 -13.74 -7.72 33.27
N LYS A 487 -13.92 -9.01 33.57
CA LYS A 487 -15.25 -9.66 33.66
C LYS A 487 -16.13 -9.01 34.72
N ILE A 488 -15.58 -8.78 35.91
CA ILE A 488 -16.27 -8.08 37.02
C ILE A 488 -16.75 -6.70 36.56
N PHE A 489 -15.89 -5.93 35.88
CA PHE A 489 -16.25 -4.61 35.37
C PHE A 489 -17.43 -4.67 34.38
N ALA A 490 -17.44 -5.65 33.47
CA ALA A 490 -18.55 -5.85 32.54
C ALA A 490 -19.86 -6.18 33.27
N VAL A 491 -19.83 -7.08 34.26
CA VAL A 491 -21.02 -7.42 35.06
C VAL A 491 -21.54 -6.20 35.83
N MET A 492 -20.65 -5.37 36.38
CA MET A 492 -21.05 -4.12 37.05
C MET A 492 -21.75 -3.13 36.10
N GLU A 493 -21.30 -3.04 34.85
CA GLU A 493 -21.96 -2.26 33.81
C GLU A 493 -23.33 -2.84 33.44
N SER A 494 -23.43 -4.17 33.30
CA SER A 494 -24.70 -4.89 33.09
C SER A 494 -25.69 -4.62 34.23
N ILE A 495 -25.23 -4.65 35.49
CA ILE A 495 -26.03 -4.29 36.68
C ILE A 495 -26.55 -2.85 36.60
N GLN A 496 -25.68 -1.89 36.27
CA GLN A 496 -26.10 -0.49 36.14
C GLN A 496 -27.16 -0.34 35.03
N ARG A 497 -26.93 -0.94 33.87
CA ARG A 497 -27.83 -0.86 32.71
C ARG A 497 -29.18 -1.47 33.01
N ALA A 498 -29.22 -2.63 33.67
CA ALA A 498 -30.48 -3.24 34.09
C ALA A 498 -31.26 -2.35 35.07
N ALA A 499 -30.58 -1.64 35.96
CA ALA A 499 -31.17 -0.83 37.03
C ALA A 499 -31.62 0.57 36.59
N GLN A 500 -30.91 1.17 35.63
CA GLN A 500 -31.12 2.57 35.23
C GLN A 500 -31.66 2.73 33.80
N GLY A 501 -31.67 1.66 32.99
CA GLY A 501 -32.05 1.73 31.59
C GLY A 501 -30.85 1.96 30.67
N LYS A 502 -31.12 2.03 29.36
CA LYS A 502 -30.10 2.10 28.31
C LYS A 502 -29.60 3.52 28.04
N ASP A 503 -30.43 4.53 28.31
CA ASP A 503 -30.12 5.95 28.04
C ASP A 503 -29.37 6.60 29.20
N LEU A 504 -28.07 6.32 29.29
CA LEU A 504 -27.17 6.88 30.29
C LEU A 504 -26.25 7.94 29.67
N ASN A 505 -26.26 9.16 30.21
CA ASN A 505 -25.36 10.24 29.77
C ASN A 505 -23.87 9.91 30.04
N ALA A 506 -23.57 9.24 31.16
CA ALA A 506 -22.23 8.73 31.48
C ALA A 506 -22.34 7.64 32.57
N GLY A 507 -22.07 6.39 32.20
CA GLY A 507 -22.12 5.23 33.06
C GLY A 507 -20.79 4.88 33.72
N ILE A 508 -20.72 3.65 34.23
CA ILE A 508 -19.53 3.09 34.88
C ILE A 508 -18.35 3.06 33.90
N ARG A 509 -18.60 2.70 32.63
CA ARG A 509 -17.57 2.63 31.59
C ARG A 509 -16.85 3.96 31.40
N GLU A 510 -17.58 5.03 31.14
CA GLU A 510 -17.02 6.35 30.82
C GLU A 510 -16.23 6.94 31.99
N ARG A 511 -16.65 6.64 33.23
CA ARG A 511 -16.06 7.23 34.44
C ARG A 511 -14.91 6.41 35.03
N PHE A 512 -14.96 5.08 34.91
CA PHE A 512 -14.08 4.20 35.67
C PHE A 512 -13.23 3.25 34.83
N PHE A 513 -13.42 3.13 33.51
CA PHE A 513 -12.64 2.16 32.73
C PHE A 513 -11.14 2.41 32.81
N THR A 514 -10.70 3.67 32.75
CA THR A 514 -9.28 4.02 32.87
C THR A 514 -8.70 3.69 34.25
N SER A 515 -9.40 4.02 35.33
CA SER A 515 -8.92 3.75 36.68
C SER A 515 -9.00 2.26 37.04
N ALA A 516 -10.06 1.55 36.65
CA ALA A 516 -10.20 0.11 36.86
C ALA A 516 -9.19 -0.72 36.06
N SER A 517 -8.89 -0.31 34.83
CA SER A 517 -7.89 -1.00 34.00
C SER A 517 -6.45 -0.71 34.42
N THR A 518 -6.17 0.33 35.22
CA THR A 518 -4.80 0.68 35.63
C THR A 518 -4.53 0.42 37.11
N ASN A 519 -5.44 0.85 37.99
CA ASN A 519 -5.32 0.79 39.46
C ASN A 519 -6.57 0.15 40.09
N PRO A 520 -6.79 -1.16 39.89
CA PRO A 520 -8.06 -1.81 40.17
C PRO A 520 -8.50 -1.71 41.64
N ALA A 521 -7.59 -1.89 42.61
CA ALA A 521 -7.92 -1.82 44.04
C ALA A 521 -8.66 -0.53 44.44
N THR A 522 -8.23 0.62 43.90
CA THR A 522 -8.84 1.92 44.22
C THR A 522 -10.17 2.13 43.50
N ALA A 523 -10.27 1.69 42.25
CA ALA A 523 -11.49 1.84 41.45
C ALA A 523 -12.61 0.90 41.93
N PHE A 524 -12.30 -0.37 42.16
CA PHE A 524 -13.31 -1.39 42.49
C PHE A 524 -13.95 -1.19 43.85
N GLY A 525 -13.26 -0.60 44.84
CA GLY A 525 -13.88 -0.25 46.12
C GLY A 525 -15.10 0.69 45.95
N ARG A 526 -14.98 1.69 45.08
CA ARG A 526 -16.09 2.61 44.76
C ARG A 526 -17.15 1.94 43.88
N LEU A 527 -16.74 1.15 42.89
CA LEU A 527 -17.66 0.45 42.00
C LEU A 527 -18.54 -0.56 42.75
N MET A 528 -17.98 -1.31 43.71
CA MET A 528 -18.76 -2.25 44.53
C MET A 528 -19.90 -1.53 45.26
N LYS A 529 -19.64 -0.37 45.87
CA LYS A 529 -20.70 0.43 46.54
C LYS A 529 -21.79 0.88 45.57
N LEU A 530 -21.41 1.28 44.34
CA LEU A 530 -22.38 1.66 43.30
C LEU A 530 -23.22 0.46 42.85
N SER A 531 -22.57 -0.68 42.59
CA SER A 531 -23.24 -1.92 42.19
C SER A 531 -24.24 -2.40 43.25
N GLN A 532 -23.93 -2.31 44.54
CA GLN A 532 -24.89 -2.65 45.60
C GLN A 532 -26.15 -1.79 45.56
N ASN A 533 -26.02 -0.48 45.28
CA ASN A 533 -27.17 0.42 45.15
C ASN A 533 -28.04 0.04 43.94
N HIS A 534 -27.42 -0.28 42.81
CA HIS A 534 -28.12 -0.72 41.60
C HIS A 534 -28.81 -2.08 41.79
N ILE A 535 -28.15 -3.05 42.44
CA ILE A 535 -28.74 -4.34 42.80
C ILE A 535 -29.95 -4.14 43.73
N SER A 536 -29.84 -3.23 44.71
CA SER A 536 -30.95 -2.94 45.64
C SER A 536 -32.18 -2.43 44.89
N LYS A 537 -31.97 -1.52 43.92
CA LYS A 537 -33.05 -1.08 43.03
C LYS A 537 -33.62 -2.24 42.19
N LEU A 538 -32.76 -3.06 41.59
CA LEU A 538 -33.17 -4.23 40.80
C LEU A 538 -33.96 -5.26 41.58
N LYS A 539 -33.67 -5.46 42.87
CA LYS A 539 -34.43 -6.39 43.72
C LYS A 539 -35.92 -6.03 43.80
N HIS A 540 -36.26 -4.75 43.69
CA HIS A 540 -37.64 -4.29 43.69
C HIS A 540 -38.32 -4.40 42.32
N GLU A 541 -37.60 -4.12 41.24
CA GLU A 541 -38.18 -4.05 39.88
C GLU A 541 -38.10 -5.38 39.11
N LYS A 542 -36.98 -6.11 39.25
CA LYS A 542 -36.63 -7.32 38.50
C LYS A 542 -35.86 -8.30 39.40
N PRO A 543 -36.51 -8.93 40.40
CA PRO A 543 -35.85 -9.72 41.45
C PRO A 543 -35.02 -10.90 40.89
N GLY A 544 -35.53 -11.61 39.88
CA GLY A 544 -34.80 -12.74 39.26
C GLY A 544 -33.48 -12.30 38.62
N LEU A 545 -33.51 -11.20 37.85
CA LEU A 545 -32.33 -10.62 37.23
C LEU A 545 -31.33 -10.08 38.28
N ALA A 546 -31.83 -9.50 39.36
CA ALA A 546 -31.00 -9.03 40.47
C ALA A 546 -30.20 -10.19 41.10
N VAL A 547 -30.87 -11.31 41.39
CA VAL A 547 -30.23 -12.51 41.96
C VAL A 547 -29.21 -13.10 40.99
N PHE A 548 -29.54 -13.17 39.70
CA PHE A 548 -28.63 -13.68 38.67
C PHE A 548 -27.32 -12.87 38.59
N LEU A 549 -27.42 -11.54 38.45
CA LEU A 549 -26.26 -10.67 38.31
C LEU A 549 -25.43 -10.56 39.60
N ASP A 550 -26.09 -10.52 40.77
CA ASP A 550 -25.41 -10.51 42.07
C ASP A 550 -24.62 -11.82 42.28
N ARG A 551 -25.22 -12.96 41.94
CA ARG A 551 -24.53 -14.26 41.98
C ARG A 551 -23.33 -14.31 41.04
N GLN A 552 -23.49 -13.87 39.80
CA GLN A 552 -22.39 -13.83 38.83
C GLN A 552 -21.23 -12.94 39.33
N LEU A 553 -21.55 -11.79 39.92
CA LEU A 553 -20.56 -10.89 40.51
C LEU A 553 -19.83 -11.55 41.70
N GLN A 554 -20.55 -12.24 42.58
CA GLN A 554 -19.97 -12.96 43.72
C GLN A 554 -19.06 -14.10 43.28
N GLU A 555 -19.49 -14.90 42.29
CA GLU A 555 -18.70 -15.99 41.72
C GLU A 555 -17.37 -15.48 41.15
N LEU A 556 -17.40 -14.39 40.39
CA LEU A 556 -16.16 -13.78 39.86
C LEU A 556 -15.28 -13.18 40.97
N CYS A 557 -15.86 -12.51 41.96
CA CYS A 557 -15.10 -11.98 43.09
C CYS A 557 -14.43 -13.08 43.91
N SER A 558 -15.07 -14.26 44.05
CA SER A 558 -14.53 -15.39 44.81
C SER A 558 -13.24 -15.98 44.24
N ILE A 559 -12.96 -15.72 42.96
CA ILE A 559 -11.72 -16.16 42.28
C ILE A 559 -10.52 -15.31 42.75
N LEU A 560 -10.78 -14.08 43.23
CA LEU A 560 -9.73 -13.14 43.62
C LEU A 560 -9.46 -13.21 45.12
N ASN A 561 -8.18 -13.26 45.50
CA ASN A 561 -7.75 -13.08 46.89
C ASN A 561 -7.76 -11.61 47.34
N GLY A 562 -7.99 -10.69 46.41
CA GLY A 562 -7.99 -9.25 46.58
C GLY A 562 -7.83 -8.55 45.23
N PHE A 563 -8.28 -7.30 45.14
CA PHE A 563 -8.06 -6.51 43.92
C PHE A 563 -6.58 -6.10 43.82
N PRO A 564 -5.92 -6.30 42.67
CA PRO A 564 -4.53 -5.87 42.48
C PRO A 564 -4.35 -4.36 42.64
N ALA A 565 -3.17 -3.92 43.08
CA ALA A 565 -2.90 -2.49 43.24
C ALA A 565 -2.73 -1.77 41.90
N LEU A 566 -1.98 -2.38 40.98
CA LEU A 566 -1.60 -1.84 39.68
C LEU A 566 -1.55 -2.98 38.66
N PHE A 567 -1.88 -2.67 37.40
CA PHE A 567 -1.67 -3.56 36.26
C PHE A 567 -0.53 -3.09 35.36
N SER A 568 0.32 -4.03 34.92
CA SER A 568 1.23 -3.89 33.79
C SER A 568 0.49 -3.60 32.48
N LEU A 569 1.21 -3.26 31.40
CA LEU A 569 0.59 -2.98 30.10
C LEU A 569 -0.13 -4.22 29.54
N GLU A 570 0.46 -5.39 29.70
CA GLU A 570 -0.08 -6.66 29.28
C GLU A 570 -1.31 -7.03 30.10
N GLU A 571 -1.28 -6.84 31.42
CA GLU A 571 -2.44 -7.03 32.30
C GLU A 571 -3.56 -6.03 31.97
N GLN A 572 -3.24 -4.78 31.61
CA GLN A 572 -4.24 -3.83 31.09
C GLN A 572 -4.93 -4.36 29.83
N GLY A 573 -4.17 -5.02 28.93
CA GLY A 573 -4.71 -5.73 27.77
C GLY A 573 -5.60 -6.92 28.16
N GLN A 574 -5.16 -7.73 29.12
CA GLN A 574 -5.91 -8.86 29.66
C GLN A 574 -7.24 -8.40 30.29
N PHE A 575 -7.24 -7.30 31.05
CA PHE A 575 -8.45 -6.67 31.57
C PHE A 575 -9.42 -6.29 30.46
N ALA A 576 -8.94 -5.62 29.42
CA ALA A 576 -9.77 -5.25 28.27
C ALA A 576 -10.38 -6.47 27.57
N LEU A 577 -9.63 -7.57 27.43
CA LEU A 577 -10.14 -8.83 26.87
C LEU A 577 -11.17 -9.50 27.77
N GLY A 578 -10.93 -9.56 29.09
CA GLY A 578 -11.90 -10.11 30.04
C GLY A 578 -13.23 -9.36 29.99
N TYR A 579 -13.16 -8.03 29.93
CA TYR A 579 -14.31 -7.15 29.74
C TYR A 579 -15.06 -7.46 28.43
N TYR A 580 -14.34 -7.53 27.30
CA TYR A 580 -14.94 -7.84 26.00
C TYR A 580 -15.58 -9.24 25.96
N HIS A 581 -14.87 -10.26 26.44
CA HIS A 581 -15.36 -11.64 26.47
C HIS A 581 -16.64 -11.79 27.30
N GLN A 582 -16.73 -11.09 28.43
CA GLN A 582 -17.94 -11.11 29.25
C GLN A 582 -19.12 -10.46 28.53
N LYS A 583 -18.92 -9.30 27.88
CA LYS A 583 -19.99 -8.64 27.08
C LYS A 583 -20.48 -9.53 25.93
N GLN A 584 -19.58 -10.25 25.26
CA GLN A 584 -19.97 -11.17 24.19
C GLN A 584 -20.74 -12.39 24.72
N GLN A 585 -20.35 -12.92 25.89
CA GLN A 585 -21.11 -13.99 26.53
C GLN A 585 -22.51 -13.52 26.97
N ASP A 586 -22.61 -12.32 27.55
CA ASP A 586 -23.90 -11.74 27.95
C ASP A 586 -24.82 -11.54 26.73
N TYR A 587 -24.26 -11.14 25.58
CA TYR A 587 -24.98 -11.05 24.30
C TYR A 587 -25.55 -12.41 23.85
N GLU A 588 -24.73 -13.46 23.87
CA GLU A 588 -25.17 -14.82 23.51
C GLU A 588 -26.27 -15.32 24.45
N ASN A 589 -26.09 -15.12 25.76
CA ASN A 589 -27.08 -15.50 26.76
C ASN A 589 -28.41 -14.76 26.53
N ALA A 590 -28.36 -13.46 26.20
CA ALA A 590 -29.55 -12.66 25.91
C ALA A 590 -30.33 -13.12 24.68
N LYS A 591 -29.67 -13.72 23.69
CA LYS A 591 -30.35 -14.32 22.53
C LYS A 591 -31.27 -15.48 22.93
N THR A 592 -30.88 -16.23 23.97
CA THR A 592 -31.63 -17.39 24.48
C THR A 592 -32.56 -17.05 25.64
N ASN A 593 -32.32 -15.94 26.35
CA ASN A 593 -33.11 -15.51 27.50
C ASN A 593 -33.54 -14.04 27.38
N LYS A 594 -34.85 -13.83 27.20
CA LYS A 594 -35.46 -12.49 27.04
C LYS A 594 -35.21 -11.56 28.23
N GLU A 595 -35.05 -12.07 29.45
CA GLU A 595 -34.83 -11.23 30.64
C GLU A 595 -33.46 -10.52 30.59
N LEU A 596 -32.48 -11.14 29.92
CA LEU A 596 -31.13 -10.60 29.74
C LEU A 596 -31.05 -9.57 28.58
N GLN A 597 -32.12 -9.35 27.82
CA GLN A 597 -32.16 -8.30 26.79
C GLN A 597 -31.99 -6.89 27.37
N SER A 598 -32.27 -6.73 28.67
CA SER A 598 -32.12 -5.44 29.37
C SER A 598 -30.67 -5.11 29.75
N ILE A 599 -29.74 -6.08 29.70
CA ILE A 599 -28.32 -5.87 30.05
C ILE A 599 -27.40 -5.63 28.84
N ILE A 600 -27.88 -5.92 27.63
CA ILE A 600 -27.12 -5.71 26.38
C ILE A 600 -27.36 -4.31 25.80
N GLU A 601 -26.35 -3.78 25.14
CA GLU A 601 -26.50 -2.61 24.27
C GLU A 601 -27.36 -3.00 23.06
N THR A 602 -28.41 -2.24 22.77
CA THR A 602 -29.12 -2.38 21.49
C THR A 602 -28.20 -1.80 20.42
N LYS A 603 -27.79 -2.61 19.46
CA LYS A 603 -27.24 -2.12 18.20
C LYS A 603 -28.09 -2.68 17.08
N GLU A 604 -28.79 -1.78 16.41
CA GLU A 604 -29.07 -1.97 14.98
C GLU A 604 -27.69 -2.00 14.28
N GLU A 605 -27.53 -2.97 13.38
CA GLU A 605 -26.26 -3.28 12.69
C GLU A 605 -25.69 -2.12 11.87
#